data_AF-A0A7C5EB31-F1
#
_entry.id   AF-A0A7C5EB31-F1
#
_cell.length_a   1.000
_cell.length_b   1.000
_cell.length_c   1.000
_cell.angle_alpha   90.00
_cell.angle_beta   90.00
_cell.angle_gamma   90.00
#
_symmetry.space_group_name_H-M   'P 1'
#
loop_
_entity.id
_entity.type
_entity.pdbx_description
1 polymer ?
#
loop_
_entity_poly.entity_id
_entity_poly.type
_entity_poly.pdbx_seq_one_letter_code
_entity_poly.pdbx_strand_id
1 'polypeptide(L)'
;MPGLDDFFEALGRRKPERLEKDSEIYKIMASVFDQSTILTLCRMVNRGIFEMVYGAVSTGKEANVFCAADRDGNFLAVKIYRVATSDFKTMYRYLVTDPRYPKVPHERRRIIFAWTSREFKNLQRAHEAGVRAPRCLGGGGRGGGG
;
A
#
# COMPACT_ATOMS: atom_id res chain seq x y z
N MET A 1 1.43 22.89 -6.39
CA MET A 1 1.45 21.66 -5.58
C MET A 1 2.65 21.76 -4.67
N PRO A 2 2.53 21.45 -3.37
CA PRO A 2 3.69 21.41 -2.47
C PRO A 2 4.72 20.39 -2.99
N GLY A 3 5.99 20.75 -2.93
CA GLY A 3 7.11 19.89 -3.28
C GLY A 3 7.30 18.75 -2.27
N LEU A 4 8.20 17.82 -2.61
CA LEU A 4 8.58 16.74 -1.72
C LEU A 4 9.18 17.29 -0.41
N ASP A 5 9.90 18.41 -0.49
CA ASP A 5 10.54 19.08 0.64
C ASP A 5 9.52 19.73 1.59
N ASP A 6 8.52 20.44 1.06
CA ASP A 6 7.42 21.02 1.85
C ASP A 6 6.64 19.93 2.63
N PHE A 7 6.54 18.74 2.02
CA PHE A 7 5.91 17.58 2.64
C PHE A 7 6.76 16.99 3.78
N PHE A 8 8.10 17.00 3.65
CA PHE A 8 9.00 16.55 4.70
C PHE A 8 9.04 17.51 5.89
N GLU A 9 8.96 18.82 5.64
CA GLU A 9 8.87 19.82 6.71
C GLU A 9 7.60 19.62 7.56
N ALA A 10 6.49 19.24 6.92
CA ALA A 10 5.24 18.91 7.62
C ALA A 10 5.35 17.62 8.46
N LEU A 11 6.13 16.64 8.01
CA LEU A 11 6.44 15.42 8.78
C LEU A 11 7.35 15.70 9.98
N GLY A 12 8.28 16.64 9.84
CA GLY A 12 9.24 17.09 10.87
C GLY A 12 8.62 17.76 12.10
N ARG A 13 7.31 18.09 12.08
CA ARG A 13 6.60 18.66 13.25
C ARG A 13 6.28 17.65 14.36
N ARG A 14 6.69 16.39 14.24
CA ARG A 14 6.49 15.32 15.26
C ARG A 14 7.74 15.16 16.15
N LYS A 15 7.54 14.62 17.38
CA LYS A 15 8.59 14.48 18.43
C LYS A 15 9.94 13.97 17.88
N PRO A 16 11.08 14.50 18.34
CA PRO A 16 12.41 14.27 17.73
C PRO A 16 12.86 12.81 17.70
N GLU A 17 12.58 12.03 18.76
CA GLU A 17 12.91 10.59 18.85
C GLU A 17 12.27 9.74 17.74
N ARG A 18 11.12 10.20 17.23
CA ARG A 18 10.37 9.53 16.17
C ARG A 18 10.95 9.83 14.79
N LEU A 19 11.54 11.02 14.62
CA LEU A 19 12.13 11.47 13.36
C LEU A 19 13.40 10.68 12.99
N GLU A 20 14.25 10.34 13.95
CA GLU A 20 15.46 9.54 13.70
C GLU A 20 15.13 8.14 13.22
N LYS A 21 14.18 7.47 13.89
CA LYS A 21 13.74 6.11 13.55
C LYS A 21 13.02 6.09 12.19
N ASP A 22 12.21 7.11 11.93
CA ASP A 22 11.55 7.29 10.63
C ASP A 22 12.57 7.59 9.52
N SER A 23 13.69 8.28 9.81
CA SER A 23 14.76 8.60 8.84
C SER A 23 15.53 7.36 8.36
N GLU A 24 15.92 6.46 9.26
CA GLU A 24 16.60 5.22 8.87
C GLU A 24 15.68 4.28 8.09
N ILE A 25 14.45 4.08 8.58
CA ILE A 25 13.43 3.28 7.88
C ILE A 25 13.11 3.90 6.53
N TYR A 26 13.01 5.24 6.45
CA TYR A 26 12.79 5.95 5.20
C TYR A 26 13.94 5.75 4.22
N LYS A 27 15.20 5.83 4.65
CA LYS A 27 16.37 5.57 3.77
C LYS A 27 16.35 4.14 3.21
N ILE A 28 15.97 3.17 4.04
CA ILE A 28 15.79 1.77 3.62
C ILE A 28 14.61 1.64 2.64
N MET A 29 13.50 2.31 2.90
CA MET A 29 12.36 2.32 1.99
C MET A 29 12.68 3.02 0.67
N ALA A 30 13.44 4.11 0.70
CA ALA A 30 13.83 4.89 -0.46
C ALA A 30 14.85 4.19 -1.35
N SER A 31 15.65 3.27 -0.81
CA SER A 31 16.55 2.43 -1.61
C SER A 31 15.83 1.25 -2.28
N VAL A 32 14.65 0.86 -1.76
CA VAL A 32 13.88 -0.30 -2.25
C VAL A 32 12.72 0.11 -3.15
N PHE A 33 12.13 1.29 -2.94
CA PHE A 33 10.93 1.76 -3.63
C PHE A 33 11.17 2.96 -4.53
N ASP A 34 10.34 3.08 -5.55
CA ASP A 34 10.29 4.30 -6.36
C ASP A 34 9.57 5.43 -5.61
N GLN A 35 9.88 6.67 -6.01
CA GLN A 35 9.34 7.88 -5.38
C GLN A 35 7.80 7.89 -5.30
N SER A 36 7.10 7.33 -6.30
CA SER A 36 5.63 7.32 -6.31
C SER A 36 5.03 6.41 -5.24
N THR A 37 5.71 5.29 -4.95
CA THR A 37 5.35 4.35 -3.89
C THR A 37 5.61 4.98 -2.52
N ILE A 38 6.76 5.61 -2.33
CA ILE A 38 7.12 6.32 -1.09
C ILE A 38 6.07 7.39 -0.77
N LEU A 39 5.75 8.25 -1.73
CA LEU A 39 4.71 9.28 -1.59
C LEU A 39 3.35 8.68 -1.22
N THR A 40 3.02 7.52 -1.77
CA THR A 40 1.77 6.83 -1.45
C THR A 40 1.77 6.32 -0.01
N LEU A 41 2.85 5.70 0.46
CA LEU A 41 2.99 5.26 1.84
C LEU A 41 2.91 6.43 2.82
N CYS A 42 3.62 7.53 2.55
CA CYS A 42 3.56 8.70 3.42
C CYS A 42 2.15 9.31 3.47
N ARG A 43 1.41 9.33 2.34
CA ARG A 43 -0.01 9.73 2.35
C ARG A 43 -0.86 8.80 3.21
N MET A 44 -0.60 7.50 3.22
CA MET A 44 -1.33 6.54 4.05
C MET A 44 -1.04 6.74 5.55
N VAL A 45 0.21 7.03 5.91
CA VAL A 45 0.60 7.43 7.28
C VAL A 45 -0.12 8.71 7.71
N ASN A 46 -0.12 9.73 6.86
CA ASN A 46 -0.76 11.02 7.18
C ASN A 46 -2.28 10.92 7.28
N ARG A 47 -2.90 9.98 6.55
CA ARG A 47 -4.32 9.63 6.71
C ARG A 47 -4.62 8.79 7.94
N GLY A 48 -3.60 8.36 8.68
CA GLY A 48 -3.75 7.51 9.86
C GLY A 48 -4.16 6.08 9.55
N ILE A 49 -3.92 5.58 8.33
CA ILE A 49 -4.20 4.18 7.97
C ILE A 49 -3.27 3.24 8.75
N PHE A 50 -2.01 3.63 8.89
CA PHE A 50 -1.04 3.01 9.78
C PHE A 50 -0.13 4.09 10.35
N GLU A 51 0.44 3.81 11.52
CA GLU A 51 1.30 4.72 12.24
C GLU A 51 2.78 4.51 11.92
N MET A 52 3.18 3.25 11.77
CA MET A 52 4.56 2.86 11.53
C MET A 52 4.61 1.67 10.58
N VAL A 53 5.60 1.64 9.70
CA VAL A 53 5.92 0.46 8.87
C VAL A 53 7.21 -0.14 9.40
N TYR A 54 7.17 -1.44 9.69
CA TYR A 54 8.31 -2.25 10.11
C TYR A 54 8.98 -2.90 8.88
N GLY A 55 9.79 -3.92 9.12
CA GLY A 55 10.49 -4.66 8.08
C GLY A 55 9.59 -5.40 7.09
N ALA A 56 10.20 -5.81 5.98
CA ALA A 56 9.57 -6.70 5.02
C ALA A 56 9.32 -8.08 5.67
N VAL A 57 8.08 -8.56 5.56
CA VAL A 57 7.67 -9.91 5.97
C VAL A 57 7.90 -10.89 4.82
N SER A 58 7.69 -10.44 3.58
CA SER A 58 7.89 -11.25 2.38
C SER A 58 8.40 -10.38 1.25
N THR A 59 9.44 -10.83 0.57
CA THR A 59 9.95 -10.22 -0.66
C THR A 59 9.68 -11.13 -1.83
N GLY A 60 9.13 -10.57 -2.91
CA GLY A 60 8.71 -11.33 -4.07
C GLY A 60 9.07 -10.65 -5.38
N LYS A 61 8.99 -11.42 -6.48
CA LYS A 61 9.18 -10.88 -7.83
C LYS A 61 8.07 -9.89 -8.20
N GLU A 62 6.84 -10.14 -7.73
CA GLU A 62 5.66 -9.35 -8.08
C GLU A 62 5.29 -8.32 -7.02
N ALA A 63 5.41 -8.67 -5.74
CA ALA A 63 5.06 -7.79 -4.65
C ALA A 63 5.92 -8.07 -3.42
N ASN A 64 6.05 -7.04 -2.59
CA ASN A 64 6.62 -7.15 -1.26
C ASN A 64 5.52 -6.91 -0.22
N VAL A 65 5.59 -7.61 0.91
CA VAL A 65 4.66 -7.45 2.02
C VAL A 65 5.44 -6.94 3.23
N PHE A 66 4.93 -5.89 3.86
CA PHE A 66 5.50 -5.26 5.06
C PHE A 66 4.57 -5.42 6.23
N CYS A 67 5.15 -5.55 7.42
CA CYS A 67 4.41 -5.43 8.66
C CYS A 67 4.28 -3.94 8.96
N ALA A 68 3.09 -3.48 9.34
CA ALA A 68 2.84 -2.14 9.85
C ALA A 68 2.01 -2.24 11.13
N ALA A 69 1.98 -1.17 11.92
CA ALA A 69 1.05 -1.05 13.05
C ALA A 69 0.19 0.20 12.88
N ASP A 70 -1.09 0.11 13.27
CA ASP A 70 -1.94 1.29 13.46
C ASP A 70 -1.67 1.97 14.81
N ARG A 71 -2.42 3.04 15.12
CA ARG A 71 -2.26 3.81 16.37
C ARG A 71 -2.68 3.06 17.62
N ASP A 72 -3.49 2.03 17.46
CA ASP A 72 -3.98 1.20 18.55
C ASP A 72 -3.04 -0.01 18.78
N GLY A 73 -1.95 -0.10 18.00
CA GLY A 73 -0.97 -1.18 18.09
C GLY A 73 -1.36 -2.45 17.34
N ASN A 74 -2.44 -2.43 16.54
CA ASN A 74 -2.82 -3.60 15.75
C ASN A 74 -1.91 -3.77 14.55
N PHE A 75 -1.44 -5.00 14.32
CA PHE A 75 -0.60 -5.32 13.17
C PHE A 75 -1.39 -5.39 11.86
N LEU A 76 -0.80 -4.81 10.83
CA LEU A 76 -1.33 -4.70 9.48
C LEU A 76 -0.32 -5.24 8.47
N ALA A 77 -0.83 -5.86 7.40
CA ALA A 77 -0.03 -6.26 6.26
C ALA A 77 -0.16 -5.23 5.14
N VAL A 78 0.96 -4.61 4.74
CA VAL A 78 1.02 -3.67 3.62
C VAL A 78 1.66 -4.37 2.42
N LYS A 79 0.83 -4.76 1.46
CA LYS A 79 1.29 -5.39 0.20
C LYS A 79 1.50 -4.34 -0.87
N ILE A 80 2.71 -4.30 -1.43
CA ILE A 80 3.14 -3.32 -2.43
C ILE A 80 3.56 -4.05 -3.70
N TYR A 81 2.83 -3.83 -4.78
CA TYR A 81 3.13 -4.39 -6.10
C TYR A 81 4.27 -3.66 -6.79
N ARG A 82 5.21 -4.41 -7.35
CA ARG A 82 6.39 -3.88 -8.04
C ARG A 82 6.05 -3.57 -9.49
N VAL A 83 6.06 -2.30 -9.87
CA VAL A 83 5.70 -1.89 -11.25
C VAL A 83 6.66 -2.46 -12.29
N ALA A 84 7.97 -2.46 -12.00
CA ALA A 84 9.00 -2.87 -12.95
C ALA A 84 9.05 -4.39 -13.20
N THR A 85 8.86 -5.20 -12.15
CA THR A 85 9.15 -6.65 -12.17
C THR A 85 7.92 -7.55 -12.15
N SER A 86 6.71 -7.02 -11.93
CA SER A 86 5.48 -7.83 -11.95
C SER A 86 5.20 -8.43 -13.32
N ASP A 87 4.66 -9.67 -13.33
CA ASP A 87 4.20 -10.35 -14.55
C ASP A 87 2.84 -9.79 -15.02
N PHE A 88 2.92 -8.58 -15.58
CA PHE A 88 1.76 -7.86 -16.09
C PHE A 88 1.03 -8.59 -17.22
N LYS A 89 1.71 -9.48 -17.98
CA LYS A 89 1.10 -10.23 -19.08
C LYS A 89 0.11 -11.25 -18.54
N THR A 90 0.53 -12.01 -17.52
CA THR A 90 -0.34 -12.97 -16.84
C THR A 90 -1.47 -12.25 -16.11
N MET A 91 -1.17 -11.16 -15.40
CA MET A 91 -2.20 -10.33 -14.73
C MET A 91 -3.25 -9.81 -15.71
N TYR A 92 -2.83 -9.28 -16.87
CA TYR A 92 -3.73 -8.79 -17.91
C TYR A 92 -4.65 -9.89 -18.42
N ARG A 93 -4.12 -11.08 -18.72
CA ARG A 93 -4.90 -12.23 -19.19
C ARG A 93 -6.04 -12.57 -18.21
N TYR A 94 -5.76 -12.57 -16.92
CA TYR A 94 -6.77 -12.83 -15.88
C TYR A 94 -7.75 -11.67 -15.66
N LEU A 95 -7.36 -10.43 -15.98
CA LEU A 95 -8.26 -9.27 -15.87
C LEU A 95 -9.26 -9.22 -17.02
N VAL A 96 -8.81 -9.47 -18.25
CA VAL A 96 -9.69 -9.39 -19.43
C VAL A 96 -10.73 -10.49 -19.48
N THR A 97 -10.50 -11.62 -18.80
CA THR A 97 -11.49 -12.69 -18.66
C THR A 97 -12.49 -12.46 -17.52
N ASP A 98 -12.26 -11.46 -16.66
CA ASP A 98 -13.15 -11.13 -15.55
C ASP A 98 -14.16 -10.06 -16.01
N PRO A 99 -15.47 -10.36 -16.10
CA PRO A 99 -16.48 -9.42 -16.60
C PRO A 99 -16.59 -8.12 -15.78
N ARG A 100 -16.04 -8.10 -14.55
CA ARG A 100 -16.00 -6.91 -13.68
C ARG A 100 -14.96 -5.87 -14.14
N TYR A 101 -14.08 -6.22 -15.08
CA TYR A 101 -12.97 -5.39 -15.55
C TYR A 101 -12.97 -5.22 -17.08
N PRO A 102 -14.07 -4.76 -17.70
CA PRO A 102 -14.06 -4.53 -19.14
C PRO A 102 -13.11 -3.38 -19.48
N LYS A 103 -12.32 -3.54 -20.56
CA LYS A 103 -11.51 -2.47 -21.17
C LYS A 103 -10.34 -1.94 -20.31
N VAL A 104 -9.63 -2.80 -19.57
CA VAL A 104 -8.36 -2.40 -18.93
C VAL A 104 -7.35 -2.01 -20.02
N PRO A 105 -6.80 -0.78 -20.02
CA PRO A 105 -5.79 -0.37 -21.00
C PRO A 105 -4.57 -1.28 -20.94
N HIS A 106 -3.93 -1.52 -22.09
CA HIS A 106 -2.69 -2.30 -22.18
C HIS A 106 -1.46 -1.49 -21.71
N GLU A 107 -1.61 -0.74 -20.62
CA GLU A 107 -0.58 0.08 -19.98
C GLU A 107 -0.20 -0.57 -18.64
N ARG A 108 1.09 -0.86 -18.44
CA ARG A 108 1.59 -1.64 -17.30
C ARG A 108 1.08 -1.14 -15.94
N ARG A 109 1.13 0.17 -15.70
CA ARG A 109 0.63 0.77 -14.45
C ARG A 109 -0.87 0.54 -14.29
N ARG A 110 -1.68 0.77 -15.33
CA ARG A 110 -3.14 0.57 -15.30
C ARG A 110 -3.50 -0.89 -15.02
N ILE A 111 -2.78 -1.82 -15.60
CA ILE A 111 -2.96 -3.27 -15.35
C ILE A 111 -2.68 -3.59 -13.88
N ILE A 112 -1.57 -3.10 -13.33
CA ILE A 112 -1.22 -3.33 -11.92
C ILE A 112 -2.25 -2.69 -10.98
N PHE A 113 -2.72 -1.47 -11.28
CA PHE A 113 -3.79 -0.84 -10.49
C PHE A 113 -5.09 -1.64 -10.53
N ALA A 114 -5.50 -2.11 -11.71
CA ALA A 114 -6.67 -2.96 -11.87
C ALA A 114 -6.51 -4.29 -11.12
N TRP A 115 -5.31 -4.88 -11.18
CA TRP A 115 -4.96 -6.11 -10.46
C TRP A 115 -5.07 -5.94 -8.95
N THR A 116 -4.46 -4.90 -8.39
CA THR A 116 -4.53 -4.58 -6.96
C THR A 116 -5.98 -4.31 -6.52
N SER A 117 -6.76 -3.60 -7.35
CA SER A 117 -8.19 -3.39 -7.08
C SER A 117 -8.98 -4.70 -7.08
N ARG A 118 -8.67 -5.62 -8.00
CA ARG A 118 -9.28 -6.96 -8.05
C ARG A 118 -8.94 -7.79 -6.82
N GLU A 119 -7.69 -7.81 -6.39
CA GLU A 119 -7.29 -8.51 -5.17
C GLU A 119 -8.02 -7.96 -3.95
N PHE A 120 -8.05 -6.62 -3.79
CA PHE A 120 -8.77 -5.97 -2.70
C PHE A 120 -10.25 -6.37 -2.67
N LYS A 121 -10.95 -6.27 -3.81
CA LYS A 121 -12.38 -6.63 -3.90
C LYS A 121 -12.61 -8.12 -3.68
N ASN A 122 -11.71 -8.99 -4.13
CA ASN A 122 -11.84 -10.43 -3.91
C ASN A 122 -11.67 -10.79 -2.43
N LEU A 123 -10.68 -10.19 -1.74
CA LEU A 123 -10.49 -10.38 -0.30
C LEU A 123 -11.67 -9.84 0.50
N GLN A 124 -12.17 -8.66 0.14
CA GLN A 124 -13.37 -8.10 0.75
C GLN A 124 -14.58 -9.04 0.61
N ARG A 125 -14.86 -9.53 -0.60
CA ARG A 125 -15.95 -10.49 -0.85
C ARG A 125 -15.76 -11.81 -0.11
N ALA A 126 -14.53 -12.32 -0.04
CA ALA A 126 -14.23 -13.55 0.70
C ALA A 126 -14.53 -13.37 2.19
N HIS A 127 -14.11 -12.25 2.77
CA HIS A 127 -14.40 -11.91 4.16
C HIS A 127 -15.91 -11.75 4.42
N GLU A 128 -16.62 -11.04 3.54
CA GLU A 128 -18.08 -10.87 3.61
C GLU A 128 -18.83 -12.21 3.50
N ALA A 129 -18.29 -13.17 2.74
CA ALA A 129 -18.83 -14.52 2.62
C ALA A 129 -18.44 -15.46 3.78
N GLY A 130 -17.77 -14.95 4.83
CA GLY A 130 -17.35 -15.74 5.99
C GLY A 130 -16.14 -16.66 5.75
N VAL A 131 -15.47 -16.53 4.60
CA VAL A 131 -14.21 -17.23 4.34
C VAL A 131 -13.13 -16.64 5.24
N ARG A 132 -12.27 -17.49 5.82
CA ARG A 132 -11.11 -17.07 6.60
C ARG A 132 -10.06 -16.42 5.69
N ALA A 133 -10.28 -15.15 5.37
CA ALA A 133 -9.41 -14.30 4.57
C ALA A 133 -9.02 -13.04 5.34
N PRO A 134 -7.85 -12.44 5.06
CA PRO A 134 -7.45 -11.17 5.66
C PRO A 134 -8.49 -10.07 5.40
N ARG A 135 -8.87 -9.33 6.45
CA ARG A 135 -9.74 -8.17 6.33
C ARG A 135 -8.96 -7.02 5.68
N CYS A 136 -9.46 -6.51 4.56
CA CYS A 136 -8.88 -5.34 3.92
C CYS A 136 -9.25 -4.05 4.65
N LEU A 137 -8.28 -3.16 4.83
CA LEU A 137 -8.53 -1.78 5.27
C LEU A 137 -8.65 -0.88 4.05
N GLY A 138 -9.84 -0.30 3.84
CA GLY A 138 -10.08 0.68 2.79
C GLY A 138 -9.41 2.02 3.10
N GLY A 139 -9.03 2.78 2.07
CA GLY A 139 -8.44 4.12 2.20
C GLY A 139 -9.39 5.23 2.69
N GLY A 140 -10.57 4.86 3.18
CA GLY A 140 -11.48 5.75 3.91
C GLY A 140 -11.21 5.60 5.39
N GLY A 141 -10.73 6.66 6.02
CA GLY A 141 -10.50 6.69 7.45
C GLY A 141 -11.76 6.27 8.21
N ARG A 142 -11.56 5.49 9.26
CA ARG A 142 -12.51 5.48 10.37
C ARG A 142 -12.53 6.91 10.92
N GLY A 143 -13.53 7.69 10.53
CA GLY A 143 -14.09 8.68 11.43
C GLY A 143 -14.70 7.91 12.59
N GLY A 144 -14.27 8.24 13.82
CA GLY A 144 -14.75 7.60 15.02
C GLY A 144 -16.20 7.96 15.36
N GLY A 145 -16.67 7.35 16.46
CA GLY A 145 -17.87 7.76 17.17
C GLY A 145 -18.98 6.72 17.14
N GLY A 146 -19.21 6.10 18.30
CA GLY A 146 -20.24 5.11 18.59
C GLY A 146 -19.78 4.19 19.70
#